data_AF-A0A972X6Y7-F1
#
_entry.id   AF-A0A972X6Y7-F1
#
_cell.length_a   1.000
_cell.length_b   1.000
_cell.length_c   1.000
_cell.angle_alpha   90.00
_cell.angle_beta   90.00
_cell.angle_gamma   90.00
#
_symmetry.space_group_name_H-M   'P 1'
#
loop_
_entity.id
_entity.type
_entity.pdbx_description
1 polymer ?
#
loop_
_entity_poly.entity_id
_entity_poly.type
_entity_poly.pdbx_seq_one_letter_code
_entity_poly.pdbx_strand_id
1 'polypeptide(L)'
;PPEGGHCERQIVTRHLSFLLQYYDPPSLMAGKLHALLTRRYAKGRDWYDLVWYLSQRPPVAPNLLLLENALNQTQGEKHVDARQWQEAVRSRLLAMDMNALLEDVGPFLERPEDAGMITRDNLLALLELKN
;
A
#
# COMPACT_ATOMS: atom_id res chain seq x y z
N PRO A 1 17.07 -6.20 2.99
CA PRO A 1 15.89 -5.53 2.40
C PRO A 1 16.22 -5.18 0.95
N PRO A 2 15.24 -5.14 0.03
CA PRO A 2 15.49 -4.67 -1.32
C PRO A 2 16.05 -3.25 -1.30
N GLU A 3 16.90 -2.93 -2.27
CA GLU A 3 17.52 -1.60 -2.37
C GLU A 3 16.50 -0.52 -2.75
N GLY A 4 16.83 0.74 -2.45
CA GLY A 4 16.04 1.91 -2.83
C GLY A 4 15.15 2.49 -1.72
N GLY A 5 15.01 1.81 -0.57
CA GLY A 5 14.21 2.34 0.54
C GLY A 5 14.90 3.52 1.25
N HIS A 6 14.13 4.58 1.51
CA HIS A 6 14.63 5.79 2.18
C HIS A 6 14.13 5.85 3.62
N CYS A 7 15.04 6.05 4.57
CA CYS A 7 14.69 6.17 5.99
C CYS A 7 14.73 7.63 6.44
N GLU A 8 13.74 8.00 7.25
CA GLU A 8 13.73 9.22 8.04
C GLU A 8 14.11 8.92 9.49
N ARG A 9 14.65 9.93 10.18
CA ARG A 9 14.99 9.88 11.59
C ARG A 9 14.36 11.06 12.30
N GLN A 10 13.52 10.79 13.30
CA GLN A 10 12.83 11.81 14.07
C GLN A 10 12.96 11.54 15.57
N ILE A 11 13.27 12.57 16.34
CA ILE A 11 13.17 12.51 17.80
C ILE A 11 11.74 12.88 18.18
N VAL A 12 11.04 11.98 18.86
CA VAL A 12 9.66 12.20 19.33
C VAL A 12 9.66 12.32 20.84
N THR A 13 8.96 13.33 21.36
CA THR A 13 8.76 13.54 22.79
C THR A 13 7.27 13.76 23.07
N ARG A 14 6.55 12.67 23.37
CA ARG A 14 5.14 12.71 23.80
C ARG A 14 4.97 12.33 25.27
N HIS A 15 5.55 11.19 25.65
CA HIS A 15 5.58 10.69 27.04
C HIS A 15 7.01 10.38 27.52
N LEU A 16 7.88 9.98 26.59
CA LEU A 16 9.32 9.85 26.75
C LEU A 16 10.00 10.35 25.47
N SER A 17 11.27 10.75 25.57
CA SER A 17 12.09 11.15 24.43
C SER A 17 12.82 9.95 23.85
N PHE A 18 12.62 9.67 22.58
CA PHE A 18 13.31 8.61 21.85
C PHE A 18 13.48 8.96 20.39
N LEU A 19 14.48 8.35 19.76
CA LEU A 19 14.75 8.45 18.34
C LEU A 19 14.00 7.34 17.60
N LEU A 20 13.14 7.72 16.66
CA LEU A 20 12.50 6.83 15.70
C LEU A 20 13.28 6.86 14.38
N GLN A 21 13.47 5.67 13.79
CA GLN A 21 13.89 5.52 12.41
C GLN A 21 12.85 4.67 11.68
N TYR A 22 12.31 5.20 10.58
CA TYR A 22 11.25 4.55 9.80
C TYR A 22 11.39 4.91 8.32
N TYR A 23 10.75 4.15 7.44
CA TYR A 23 10.74 4.46 6.00
C TYR A 23 9.89 5.69 5.71
N ASP A 24 10.30 6.49 4.73
CA ASP A 24 9.48 7.59 4.22
C ASP A 24 8.14 7.09 3.64
N PRO A 25 7.10 7.94 3.53
CA PRO A 25 5.79 7.50 3.04
C PRO A 25 5.82 6.81 1.66
N PRO A 26 6.59 7.27 0.65
CA PRO A 26 6.75 6.55 -0.62
C PRO A 26 7.31 5.13 -0.46
N SER A 27 8.30 4.93 0.41
CA SER A 27 8.89 3.61 0.66
C SER A 27 7.95 2.70 1.45
N LEU A 28 7.18 3.24 2.40
CA LEU A 28 6.12 2.50 3.09
C LEU A 28 5.02 2.06 2.12
N MET A 29 4.58 2.94 1.22
CA MET A 29 3.61 2.63 0.18
C MET A 29 4.12 1.54 -0.78
N ALA A 30 5.40 1.58 -1.18
CA ALA A 30 6.01 0.53 -1.99
C ALA A 30 5.95 -0.84 -1.30
N GLY A 31 6.18 -0.89 0.02
CA GLY A 31 6.01 -2.11 0.81
C GLY A 31 4.57 -2.64 0.81
N LYS A 32 3.58 -1.74 0.85
CA LYS A 32 2.15 -2.10 0.76
C LYS A 32 1.79 -2.63 -0.62
N LEU A 33 2.25 -1.98 -1.68
CA LEU A 33 2.06 -2.45 -3.05
C LEU A 33 2.70 -3.82 -3.27
N HIS A 34 3.91 -4.03 -2.78
CA HIS A 34 4.55 -5.35 -2.83
C HIS A 34 3.69 -6.43 -2.17
N ALA A 35 3.16 -6.16 -0.97
CA ALA A 35 2.25 -7.09 -0.29
C ALA A 35 0.97 -7.35 -1.09
N LEU A 36 0.34 -6.30 -1.63
CA LEU A 36 -0.86 -6.41 -2.45
C LEU A 36 -0.62 -7.24 -3.71
N LEU A 37 0.54 -7.13 -4.34
CA LEU A 37 0.87 -7.78 -5.62
C LEU A 37 1.42 -9.20 -5.47
N THR A 38 1.99 -9.56 -4.32
CA THR A 38 2.68 -10.85 -4.15
C THR A 38 1.92 -11.86 -3.30
N ARG A 39 1.06 -11.42 -2.38
CA ARG A 39 0.31 -12.36 -1.53
C ARG A 39 -0.68 -13.19 -2.33
N ARG A 40 -0.97 -14.40 -1.85
CA ARG A 40 -1.95 -15.31 -2.49
C ARG A 40 -3.40 -15.02 -2.11
N TYR A 41 -3.61 -14.26 -1.03
CA TYR A 41 -4.92 -13.90 -0.50
C TYR A 41 -4.98 -12.39 -0.30
N ALA A 42 -6.20 -11.85 -0.34
CA ALA A 42 -6.45 -10.46 -0.01
C ALA A 42 -6.33 -10.24 1.49
N LYS A 43 -5.66 -9.15 1.91
CA LYS A 43 -5.64 -8.71 3.30
C LYS A 43 -6.21 -7.30 3.38
N GLY A 44 -7.36 -7.17 4.02
CA GLY A 44 -8.15 -5.96 4.22
C GLY A 44 -7.31 -4.74 4.56
N ARG A 45 -6.43 -4.88 5.56
CA ARG A 45 -5.57 -3.78 6.03
C ARG A 45 -4.66 -3.19 4.96
N ASP A 46 -4.12 -3.98 4.03
CA ASP A 46 -3.23 -3.43 2.99
C ASP A 46 -4.03 -2.62 1.94
N TRP A 47 -5.29 -2.98 1.70
CA TRP A 47 -6.18 -2.22 0.82
C TRP A 47 -6.69 -0.95 1.50
N TYR A 48 -6.96 -1.00 2.80
CA TYR A 48 -7.26 0.19 3.58
C TYR A 48 -6.10 1.18 3.57
N ASP A 49 -4.87 0.70 3.77
CA ASP A 49 -3.67 1.55 3.67
C ASP A 49 -3.52 2.14 2.26
N LEU A 50 -3.81 1.39 1.20
CA LEU A 50 -3.81 1.92 -0.16
C LEU A 50 -4.83 3.06 -0.34
N VAL A 51 -6.05 2.91 0.18
CA VAL A 51 -7.05 4.01 0.21
C VAL A 51 -6.47 5.22 0.93
N TRP A 52 -5.82 5.01 2.08
CA TRP A 52 -5.19 6.08 2.84
C TRP A 52 -4.10 6.81 2.04
N TYR A 53 -3.17 6.09 1.39
CA TYR A 53 -2.11 6.71 0.57
C TYR A 53 -2.65 7.51 -0.62
N LEU A 54 -3.64 6.97 -1.33
CA LEU A 54 -4.20 7.60 -2.54
C LEU A 54 -5.16 8.75 -2.24
N SER A 55 -5.74 8.78 -1.04
CA SER A 55 -6.64 9.86 -0.61
C SER A 55 -5.93 11.08 -0.01
N GLN A 56 -4.60 10.99 0.24
CA GLN A 56 -3.82 12.15 0.68
C GLN A 56 -3.89 13.30 -0.35
N ARG A 57 -3.61 14.52 0.11
CA ARG A 57 -3.61 15.74 -0.74
C ARG A 57 -2.25 16.46 -0.59
N PRO A 58 -1.32 16.32 -1.55
CA PRO A 58 -1.40 15.48 -2.75
C PRO A 58 -1.34 13.97 -2.44
N PRO A 59 -1.80 13.09 -3.36
CA PRO A 59 -1.67 11.65 -3.17
C PRO A 59 -0.21 11.23 -3.05
N VAL A 60 0.04 10.20 -2.23
CA VAL A 60 1.39 9.65 -2.11
C VAL A 60 1.69 8.78 -3.34
N ALA A 61 2.80 9.06 -4.01
CA ALA A 61 3.33 8.17 -5.04
C ALA A 61 4.30 7.15 -4.41
N PRO A 62 4.30 5.89 -4.87
CA PRO A 62 5.19 4.88 -4.31
C PRO A 62 6.63 5.08 -4.77
N ASN A 63 7.57 4.64 -3.94
CA ASN A 63 8.97 4.49 -4.34
C ASN A 63 9.10 3.33 -5.35
N LEU A 64 9.15 3.66 -6.64
CA LEU A 64 9.17 2.68 -7.72
C LEU A 64 10.42 1.81 -7.73
N LEU A 65 11.59 2.38 -7.41
CA LEU A 65 12.85 1.63 -7.34
C LEU A 65 12.77 0.54 -6.27
N LEU A 66 12.28 0.90 -5.08
CA LEU A 66 12.10 -0.07 -4.00
C LEU A 66 11.08 -1.15 -4.38
N LEU A 67 9.95 -0.76 -4.97
CA LEU A 67 8.90 -1.69 -5.40
C LEU A 67 9.43 -2.69 -6.44
N GLU A 68 10.14 -2.20 -7.46
CA GLU A 68 10.74 -3.02 -8.50
C GLU A 68 11.71 -4.04 -7.93
N ASN A 69 12.65 -3.59 -7.10
CA ASN A 69 13.63 -4.46 -6.44
C ASN A 69 12.93 -5.52 -5.56
N ALA A 70 11.88 -5.14 -4.82
CA ALA A 70 11.12 -6.05 -3.97
C ALA A 70 10.38 -7.14 -4.79
N LEU A 71 9.76 -6.74 -5.92
CA LEU A 71 9.06 -7.65 -6.82
C LEU A 71 10.05 -8.61 -7.50
N ASN A 72 11.17 -8.10 -8.01
CA ASN A 72 12.22 -8.90 -8.62
C ASN A 72 12.82 -9.91 -7.63
N GLN A 73 13.07 -9.50 -6.39
CA GLN A 73 13.56 -10.39 -5.33
C GLN A 73 12.56 -11.53 -5.04
N THR A 74 11.26 -11.24 -5.05
CA THR A 74 10.22 -12.24 -4.69
C THR A 74 9.87 -13.16 -5.87
N GLN A 75 9.92 -12.64 -7.10
CA GLN A 75 9.44 -13.34 -8.30
C GLN A 75 10.58 -13.95 -9.16
N GLY A 76 11.84 -13.70 -8.80
CA GLY A 76 13.01 -14.28 -9.47
C GLY A 76 13.49 -13.51 -10.70
N GLU A 77 13.86 -12.23 -10.52
CA GLU A 77 14.50 -11.35 -11.53
C GLU A 77 13.77 -11.29 -12.90
N LYS A 78 12.44 -11.29 -12.85
CA LYS A 78 11.59 -11.19 -14.05
C LYS A 78 11.58 -9.81 -14.71
N HIS A 79 12.41 -8.87 -14.24
CA HIS A 79 12.46 -7.47 -14.70
C HIS A 79 11.06 -6.83 -14.69
N VAL A 80 10.40 -6.88 -13.53
CA VAL A 80 9.06 -6.32 -13.38
C VAL A 80 9.12 -4.80 -13.51
N ASP A 81 8.38 -4.21 -14.45
CA ASP A 81 8.26 -2.76 -14.56
C ASP A 81 7.32 -2.22 -13.47
N ALA A 82 7.89 -1.67 -12.40
CA ALA A 82 7.10 -1.15 -11.29
C ALA A 82 6.21 0.04 -11.67
N ARG A 83 6.45 0.72 -12.81
CA ARG A 83 5.58 1.82 -13.27
C ARG A 83 4.17 1.35 -13.61
N GLN A 84 4.00 0.05 -13.88
CA GLN A 84 2.71 -0.57 -14.19
C GLN A 84 1.94 -1.03 -12.94
N TRP A 85 2.36 -0.62 -11.74
CA TRP A 85 1.75 -1.06 -10.48
C TRP A 85 0.24 -0.79 -10.40
N GLN A 86 -0.24 0.32 -10.95
CA GLN A 86 -1.67 0.67 -10.94
C GLN A 86 -2.51 -0.37 -11.68
N GLU A 87 -2.05 -0.79 -12.86
CA GLU A 87 -2.74 -1.81 -13.66
C GLU A 87 -2.69 -3.18 -12.99
N ALA A 88 -1.55 -3.52 -12.38
CA ALA A 88 -1.40 -4.77 -11.65
C ALA A 88 -2.33 -4.83 -10.42
N VAL A 89 -2.46 -3.72 -9.67
CA VAL A 89 -3.39 -3.60 -8.55
C VAL A 89 -4.84 -3.62 -9.04
N ARG A 90 -5.15 -2.92 -10.15
CA ARG A 90 -6.48 -2.93 -10.78
C ARG A 90 -6.91 -4.35 -11.15
N SER A 91 -6.02 -5.11 -11.81
CA SER A 91 -6.27 -6.50 -12.16
C SER A 91 -6.56 -7.38 -10.94
N ARG A 92 -5.84 -7.18 -9.84
CA ARG A 92 -6.11 -7.87 -8.57
C ARG A 92 -7.44 -7.47 -7.94
N LEU A 93 -7.76 -6.19 -7.96
CA LEU A 93 -9.02 -5.66 -7.44
C LEU A 93 -10.23 -6.25 -8.16
N LEU A 94 -10.15 -6.38 -9.49
CA LEU A 94 -11.24 -6.93 -10.31
C LEU A 94 -11.51 -8.41 -10.02
N ALA A 95 -10.46 -9.18 -9.71
CA ALA A 95 -10.55 -10.60 -9.38
C ALA A 95 -10.89 -10.91 -7.91
N MET A 96 -10.94 -9.88 -7.05
CA MET A 96 -11.06 -10.05 -5.60
C MET A 96 -12.52 -10.11 -5.12
N ASP A 97 -12.79 -10.94 -4.12
CA ASP A 97 -14.03 -10.90 -3.35
C ASP A 97 -14.00 -9.72 -2.36
N MET A 98 -14.86 -8.73 -2.62
CA MET A 98 -14.94 -7.53 -1.78
C MET A 98 -15.54 -7.82 -0.40
N ASN A 99 -16.43 -8.81 -0.27
CA ASN A 99 -17.06 -9.11 1.02
C ASN A 99 -16.02 -9.68 1.99
N ALA A 100 -15.19 -10.62 1.52
CA ALA A 100 -14.08 -11.17 2.28
C ALA A 100 -13.06 -10.09 2.71
N LEU A 101 -12.84 -9.08 1.86
CA LEU A 101 -11.97 -7.95 2.20
C LEU A 101 -12.53 -7.09 3.34
N LEU A 102 -13.83 -6.77 3.26
CA LEU A 102 -14.53 -5.96 4.26
C LEU A 102 -14.61 -6.68 5.60
N GLU A 103 -14.87 -7.98 5.59
CA GLU A 103 -14.86 -8.83 6.78
C GLU A 103 -13.46 -8.91 7.43
N ASP A 104 -12.38 -8.97 6.63
CA ASP A 104 -11.00 -9.00 7.15
C ASP A 104 -10.60 -7.67 7.78
N VAL A 105 -10.96 -6.52 7.18
CA VAL A 105 -10.53 -5.21 7.69
C VAL A 105 -11.37 -4.72 8.87
N GLY A 106 -12.67 -5.01 8.88
CA GLY A 106 -13.65 -4.43 9.82
C GLY A 106 -13.21 -4.47 11.30
N PRO A 107 -12.72 -5.60 11.83
CA PRO A 107 -12.28 -5.69 13.22
C PRO A 107 -11.08 -4.81 13.61
N PHE A 108 -10.34 -4.27 12.64
CA PHE A 108 -9.14 -3.46 12.86
C PHE A 108 -9.40 -1.95 12.78
N LEU A 109 -10.58 -1.53 12.31
CA LEU A 109 -10.91 -0.11 12.17
C LEU A 109 -11.42 0.44 13.50
N GLU A 110 -11.00 1.65 13.84
CA GLU A 110 -11.56 2.38 15.00
C GLU A 110 -13.06 2.59 14.85
N ARG A 111 -13.50 2.87 13.62
CA ARG A 111 -14.90 2.96 13.20
C ARG A 111 -15.17 1.88 12.16
N PRO A 112 -15.87 0.80 12.49
CA PRO A 112 -16.18 -0.27 11.55
C PRO A 112 -16.89 0.22 10.28
N GLU A 113 -17.67 1.30 10.36
CA GLU A 113 -18.32 1.93 9.21
C GLU A 113 -17.34 2.46 8.15
N ASP A 114 -16.09 2.77 8.51
CA ASP A 114 -15.06 3.23 7.56
C ASP A 114 -14.71 2.15 6.52
N ALA A 115 -14.99 0.88 6.83
CA ALA A 115 -14.87 -0.22 5.86
C ALA A 115 -15.76 0.03 4.63
N GLY A 116 -16.89 0.73 4.80
CA GLY A 116 -17.80 1.10 3.72
C GLY A 116 -17.18 1.99 2.64
N MET A 117 -16.02 2.62 2.90
CA MET A 117 -15.28 3.37 1.88
C MET A 117 -14.48 2.45 0.95
N ILE A 118 -14.16 1.22 1.36
CA ILE A 118 -13.36 0.26 0.58
C ILE A 118 -14.27 -0.49 -0.40
N THR A 119 -14.89 0.25 -1.31
CA THR A 119 -15.64 -0.32 -2.43
C THR A 119 -14.74 -0.47 -3.63
N ARG A 120 -15.12 -1.38 -4.54
CA ARG A 120 -14.42 -1.56 -5.81
C ARG A 120 -14.39 -0.25 -6.61
N ASP A 121 -15.53 0.45 -6.68
CA ASP A 121 -15.65 1.68 -7.45
C ASP A 121 -14.79 2.82 -6.87
N ASN A 122 -14.76 2.98 -5.54
CA ASN A 122 -13.93 3.98 -4.89
C ASN A 122 -12.43 3.71 -5.12
N LEU A 123 -12.00 2.45 -4.98
CA LEU A 123 -10.61 2.06 -5.24
C LEU A 123 -10.22 2.26 -6.72
N LEU A 124 -11.10 1.92 -7.66
CA LEU A 124 -10.87 2.17 -9.08
C LEU A 124 -10.74 3.66 -9.37
N ALA A 125 -11.63 4.49 -8.81
CA ALA A 125 -11.56 5.94 -8.95
C ALA A 125 -10.25 6.51 -8.39
N LEU A 126 -9.80 6.03 -7.23
CA LEU A 126 -8.53 6.44 -6.62
C LEU A 126 -7.30 6.06 -7.48
N LEU A 127 -7.35 4.91 -8.17
CA LEU A 127 -6.27 4.48 -9.07
C LEU A 127 -6.23 5.28 -10.37
N GLU A 128 -7.35 5.87 -10.80
CA GLU A 128 -7.47 6.68 -12.03
C GLU A 128 -7.11 8.16 -11.82
N LEU A 129 -7.03 8.63 -10.57
CA LEU A 129 -6.56 9.98 -10.27
C LEU A 129 -5.11 10.12 -10.75
N LYS A 130 -4.93 10.80 -11.89
CA LYS A 130 -3.62 11.17 -12.41
C LYS A 130 -2.96 12.15 -11.44
N ASN A 131 -1.81 11.75 -10.91
CA ASN A 131 -0.85 12.66 -10.28
C ASN A 131 -0.20 13.58 -11.31
#